data_AF-A0A257V6X9-F1
#
_entry.id   AF-A0A257V6X9-F1
#
_cell.length_a   1.000
_cell.length_b   1.000
_cell.length_c   1.000
_cell.angle_alpha   90.00
_cell.angle_beta   90.00
_cell.angle_gamma   90.00
#
_symmetry.space_group_name_H-M   'P 1'
#
loop_
_entity.id
_entity.type
_entity.pdbx_description
1 polymer ?
#
loop_
_entity_poly.entity_id
_entity_poly.type
_entity_poly.pdbx_seq_one_letter_code
_entity_poly.pdbx_strand_id
1 'polypeptide(L)'
;MQRKVLGVLFGVALLALVAVAASAEELTVNSIVAAQHSGAPADGIVAMVNSPANTIAMTAGDLVTLRNAGVPESVIAAVWARIPAPTPAP
;
A
#
# COMPACT_ATOMS: atom_id res chain seq x y z
N MET A 1 37.28 37.64 -18.59
CA MET A 1 35.98 37.77 -17.90
C MET A 1 35.07 36.74 -18.57
N GLN A 2 34.80 35.54 -18.06
CA GLN A 2 33.92 35.17 -16.95
C GLN A 2 34.11 33.65 -16.67
N ARG A 3 35.12 33.28 -15.89
CA ARG A 3 35.18 31.98 -15.20
C ARG A 3 34.43 32.22 -13.89
N LYS A 4 33.20 31.72 -13.72
CA LYS A 4 32.41 31.62 -12.45
C LYS A 4 30.89 31.64 -12.72
N VAL A 5 30.37 30.72 -13.54
CA VAL A 5 28.90 30.49 -13.55
C VAL A 5 28.54 29.00 -13.66
N LEU A 6 29.51 28.14 -13.98
CA LEU A 6 29.31 26.70 -14.16
C LEU A 6 29.17 25.90 -12.83
N GLY A 7 29.35 26.52 -11.67
CA GLY A 7 29.47 25.78 -10.40
C GLY A 7 28.28 25.84 -9.43
N VAL A 8 27.38 26.82 -9.54
CA VAL A 8 26.38 27.08 -8.47
C VAL A 8 24.97 26.63 -8.85
N LEU A 9 24.61 26.62 -10.13
CA LEU A 9 23.26 26.26 -10.57
C LEU A 9 22.99 24.74 -10.64
N PHE A 10 24.04 23.92 -10.68
CA PHE A 10 23.89 22.45 -10.69
C PHE A 10 23.75 21.84 -9.29
N GLY A 11 24.12 22.56 -8.23
CA GLY A 11 24.05 22.07 -6.85
C GLY A 11 22.66 22.11 -6.23
N VAL A 12 21.74 22.93 -6.77
CA VAL A 12 20.39 23.10 -6.21
C VAL A 12 19.38 22.11 -6.82
N ALA A 13 19.65 21.60 -8.02
CA ALA A 13 18.74 20.64 -8.68
C ALA A 13 18.79 19.24 -8.06
N LEU A 14 19.88 18.86 -7.38
CA LEU A 14 20.05 17.52 -6.81
C LEU A 14 19.46 17.36 -5.39
N LEU A 15 18.97 18.45 -4.77
CA LEU A 15 18.26 18.39 -3.49
C LEU A 15 16.75 18.15 -3.65
N ALA A 16 16.27 18.03 -4.89
CA ALA A 16 14.93 17.53 -5.19
C ALA A 16 14.92 16.00 -5.34
N LEU A 17 15.81 15.27 -4.65
CA LEU A 17 15.55 13.88 -4.31
C LEU A 17 14.39 13.89 -3.31
N VAL A 18 13.20 14.09 -3.87
CA VAL A 18 11.90 13.91 -3.26
C VAL A 18 11.99 12.61 -2.48
N ALA A 19 12.16 12.75 -1.16
CA ALA A 19 11.69 11.75 -0.24
C ALA A 19 10.19 11.69 -0.50
N VAL A 20 9.81 10.84 -1.47
CA VAL A 20 8.49 10.25 -1.50
C VAL A 20 8.47 9.50 -0.19
N ALA A 21 8.01 10.18 0.86
CA ALA A 21 7.40 9.50 1.97
C ALA A 21 6.37 8.62 1.27
N ALA A 22 6.72 7.34 1.12
CA ALA A 22 5.76 6.28 1.02
C ALA A 22 4.97 6.39 2.32
N SER A 23 4.03 7.34 2.35
CA SER A 23 2.95 7.36 3.30
C SER A 23 2.35 5.99 3.12
N ALA A 24 2.58 5.12 4.10
CA ALA A 24 2.17 3.75 3.98
C ALA A 24 0.68 3.79 3.71
N GLU A 25 0.26 3.43 2.49
CA GLU A 25 -1.12 3.67 2.10
C GLU A 25 -1.95 2.73 2.97
N GLU A 26 -2.86 3.32 3.75
CA GLU A 26 -3.70 2.56 4.64
C GLU A 26 -4.63 1.73 3.76
N LEU A 27 -4.38 0.43 3.74
CA LEU A 27 -5.18 -0.49 2.97
C LEU A 27 -6.39 -0.85 3.82
N THR A 28 -7.52 -0.24 3.46
CA THR A 28 -8.83 -0.47 4.09
C THR A 28 -9.66 -1.44 3.25
N VAL A 29 -10.76 -1.93 3.82
CA VAL A 29 -11.77 -2.74 3.11
C VAL A 29 -12.25 -2.04 1.85
N ASN A 30 -12.56 -0.75 1.95
CA ASN A 30 -13.07 0.05 0.84
C ASN A 30 -12.06 0.15 -0.30
N SER A 31 -10.76 0.24 0.01
CA SER A 31 -9.69 0.25 -1.00
C SER A 31 -9.63 -1.07 -1.78
N ILE A 32 -9.77 -2.21 -1.08
CA ILE A 32 -9.78 -3.55 -1.71
C ILE A 32 -11.06 -3.74 -2.55
N VAL A 33 -12.22 -3.35 -2.04
CA VAL A 33 -13.49 -3.41 -2.78
C VAL A 33 -13.44 -2.50 -4.00
N ALA A 34 -12.92 -1.28 -3.87
CA ALA A 34 -12.76 -0.35 -4.98
C ALA A 34 -11.81 -0.90 -6.06
N ALA A 35 -10.71 -1.55 -5.66
CA ALA A 35 -9.79 -2.19 -6.60
C ALA A 35 -10.45 -3.38 -7.33
N GLN A 36 -11.27 -4.17 -6.64
CA GLN A 36 -12.01 -5.26 -7.27
C GLN A 36 -13.10 -4.72 -8.23
N HIS A 37 -13.83 -3.67 -7.82
CA HIS A 37 -14.83 -3.00 -8.67
C HIS A 37 -14.22 -2.29 -9.89
N SER A 38 -12.97 -1.82 -9.80
CA SER A 38 -12.26 -1.26 -10.96
C SER A 38 -11.76 -2.32 -11.94
N GLY A 39 -11.96 -3.61 -11.62
CA GLY A 39 -11.55 -4.74 -12.44
C GLY A 39 -10.09 -5.15 -12.24
N ALA A 40 -9.46 -4.76 -11.11
CA ALA A 40 -8.10 -5.20 -10.83
C ALA A 40 -8.04 -6.73 -10.71
N PRO A 41 -7.00 -7.38 -11.30
CA PRO A 41 -6.84 -8.81 -11.18
C PRO A 41 -6.55 -9.20 -9.73
N ALA A 42 -7.03 -10.37 -9.31
CA ALA A 42 -6.87 -10.88 -7.96
C ALA A 42 -5.40 -10.88 -7.51
N ASP A 43 -4.47 -11.30 -8.38
CA ASP A 43 -3.03 -11.28 -8.10
C ASP A 43 -2.48 -9.87 -7.85
N GLY A 44 -3.00 -8.85 -8.53
CA GLY A 44 -2.62 -7.45 -8.30
C GLY A 44 -3.08 -6.95 -6.93
N ILE A 45 -4.29 -7.33 -6.52
CA ILE A 45 -4.82 -7.01 -5.19
C ILE A 45 -4.03 -7.76 -4.11
N VAL A 46 -3.67 -9.03 -4.34
CA VAL A 46 -2.80 -9.80 -3.45
C VAL A 46 -1.41 -9.14 -3.32
N ALA A 47 -0.82 -8.67 -4.41
CA ALA A 47 0.45 -7.95 -4.37
C ALA A 47 0.34 -6.64 -3.58
N MET A 48 -0.77 -5.92 -3.71
CA MET A 48 -1.06 -4.72 -2.92
C MET A 48 -1.20 -5.04 -1.44
N VAL A 49 -1.93 -6.09 -1.07
CA VAL A 49 -2.05 -6.58 0.32
C VAL A 49 -0.70 -7.01 0.88
N ASN A 50 0.12 -7.66 0.05
CA ASN A 50 1.45 -8.13 0.42
C ASN A 50 2.55 -7.05 0.35
N SER A 51 2.23 -5.84 -0.10
CA SER A 51 3.20 -4.76 -0.13
C SER A 51 3.56 -4.37 1.31
N PRO A 52 4.85 -4.35 1.70
CA PRO A 52 5.26 -3.84 3.01
C PRO A 52 5.07 -2.32 3.12
N ALA A 53 4.83 -1.64 1.99
CA ALA A 53 4.49 -0.23 1.97
C ALA A 53 3.03 0.03 2.35
N ASN A 54 2.18 -0.99 2.49
CA ASN A 54 0.77 -0.82 2.83
C ASN A 54 0.50 -1.28 4.26
N THR A 55 -0.18 -0.43 5.02
CA THR A 55 -0.61 -0.77 6.39
C THR A 55 -2.02 -1.34 6.34
N ILE A 56 -2.19 -2.58 6.81
CA ILE A 56 -3.48 -3.27 6.80
C ILE A 56 -4.27 -2.84 8.04
N ALA A 57 -5.22 -1.94 7.86
CA ALA A 57 -6.10 -1.44 8.91
C ALA A 57 -7.48 -2.10 8.79
N MET A 58 -7.55 -3.39 9.08
CA MET A 58 -8.78 -4.17 8.97
C MET A 58 -8.85 -5.29 10.01
N THR A 59 -10.07 -5.64 10.35
CA THR A 59 -10.44 -6.61 11.39
C THR A 59 -10.91 -7.93 10.79
N ALA A 60 -11.11 -8.94 11.61
CA ALA A 60 -11.72 -10.20 11.15
C ALA A 60 -13.15 -10.00 10.61
N GLY A 61 -13.92 -9.03 11.13
CA GLY A 61 -15.27 -8.72 10.68
C GLY A 61 -15.30 -8.16 9.25
N ASP A 62 -14.25 -7.44 8.87
CA ASP A 62 -14.10 -6.83 7.56
C ASP A 62 -13.93 -7.84 6.42
N LEU A 63 -13.43 -9.04 6.73
CA LEU A 63 -13.28 -10.14 5.77
C LEU A 63 -14.63 -10.66 5.30
N VAL A 64 -15.66 -10.60 6.16
CA VAL A 64 -17.03 -10.96 5.80
C VAL A 64 -17.58 -9.94 4.81
N THR A 65 -17.26 -8.66 4.99
CA THR A 65 -17.61 -7.59 4.04
C THR A 65 -16.92 -7.81 2.69
N LEU A 66 -15.63 -8.18 2.67
CA LEU A 66 -14.91 -8.50 1.43
C LEU A 66 -15.54 -9.70 0.71
N ARG A 67 -15.87 -10.76 1.44
CA ARG A 67 -16.56 -11.94 0.90
C ARG A 67 -17.91 -11.58 0.28
N ASN A 68 -18.71 -10.78 0.98
CA ASN A 68 -20.03 -10.32 0.50
C ASN A 68 -19.92 -9.39 -0.71
N ALA A 69 -18.82 -8.64 -0.84
CA ALA A 69 -18.51 -7.82 -2.01
C ALA A 69 -18.02 -8.63 -3.22
N GLY A 70 -17.89 -9.95 -3.11
CA GLY A 70 -17.41 -10.80 -4.20
C GLY A 70 -15.90 -10.74 -4.40
N VAL A 71 -15.14 -10.35 -3.37
CA VAL A 71 -13.69 -10.41 -3.41
C VAL A 71 -13.23 -11.88 -3.41
N PRO A 72 -12.30 -12.27 -4.29
CA PRO A 72 -11.82 -13.65 -4.36
C PRO A 72 -11.22 -14.16 -3.04
N GLU A 73 -11.44 -15.44 -2.71
CA GLU A 73 -10.92 -16.06 -1.47
C GLU A 73 -9.40 -15.96 -1.34
N SER A 74 -8.66 -15.98 -2.46
CA SER A 74 -7.19 -15.81 -2.46
C SER A 74 -6.76 -14.45 -1.89
N VAL A 75 -7.53 -13.38 -2.18
CA VAL A 75 -7.30 -12.05 -1.64
C VAL A 75 -7.65 -12.02 -0.14
N ILE A 76 -8.80 -12.61 0.23
CA ILE A 76 -9.24 -12.68 1.63
C ILE A 76 -8.22 -13.44 2.48
N ALA A 77 -7.65 -14.53 1.98
CA ALA A 77 -6.60 -15.30 2.65
C ALA A 77 -5.31 -14.48 2.81
N ALA A 78 -4.92 -13.71 1.79
CA ALA A 78 -3.75 -12.83 1.85
C ALA A 78 -3.95 -11.73 2.91
N VAL A 79 -5.15 -11.17 2.99
CA VAL A 79 -5.53 -10.19 4.01
C VAL A 79 -5.50 -10.82 5.40
N TRP A 80 -6.09 -12.01 5.57
CA TRP A 80 -6.10 -12.73 6.85
C TRP A 80 -4.69 -12.97 7.38
N ALA A 81 -3.75 -13.35 6.51
CA ALA A 81 -2.36 -13.56 6.88
C ALA A 81 -1.63 -12.27 7.34
N ARG A 82 -2.18 -11.09 7.02
CA ARG A 82 -1.63 -9.78 7.36
C ARG A 82 -2.29 -9.15 8.59
N ILE A 83 -3.50 -9.58 8.96
CA ILE A 83 -4.14 -9.12 10.19
C ILE A 83 -3.30 -9.64 11.36
N PRO A 84 -2.80 -8.76 12.25
CA PRO A 84 -2.04 -9.18 13.41
C PRO A 84 -2.85 -10.21 14.20
N ALA A 85 -2.35 -11.45 14.29
CA ALA A 85 -2.95 -12.44 15.14
C ALA A 85 -2.98 -11.88 16.58
N PRO A 86 -4.09 -12.07 17.34
CA PRO A 86 -4.09 -11.69 18.74
C PRO A 86 -2.96 -12.45 19.42
N THR A 87 -1.92 -11.75 19.87
CA THR A 87 -0.85 -12.33 20.67
C THR A 87 -1.51 -12.96 21.90
N PRO A 88 -1.37 -14.28 22.15
CA PRO A 88 -1.88 -14.88 23.36
C PRO A 88 -1.26 -14.16 24.55
N ALA A 89 -2.08 -13.63 25.46
CA ALA A 89 -1.59 -13.09 26.71
C ALA A 89 -0.95 -14.24 27.53
N PRO A 90 0.20 -13.99 28.20
CA PRO A 90 0.90 -15.01 28.99
C PRO A 90 0.10 -15.51 30.19
#